data_AF-A0A0C3BKV7-F1
#
_entry.id   AF-A0A0C3BKV7-F1
#
_cell.length_a   1.000
_cell.length_b   1.000
_cell.length_c   1.000
_cell.angle_alpha   90.00
_cell.angle_beta   90.00
_cell.angle_gamma   90.00
#
_symmetry.space_group_name_H-M   'P 1'
#
loop_
_entity.id
_entity.type
_entity.pdbx_description
1 polymer ?
#
loop_
_entity_poly.entity_id
_entity_poly.type
_entity_poly.pdbx_seq_one_letter_code
_entity_poly.pdbx_strand_id
1 'polypeptide(L)'
;HDDAVQAGVLHRDISAGNIFIVDGKGILIDWDLSKWLNNSSAPDEVRQPTRTGTWQFMSAALVWNKSAPHTFVDDLESFFYVIFWLSLMYSPNSMSPADLTSFMQTVLDPQQYKGTGGSGKADFFKGRSMLDGLAFWD
;
A
#
# COMPACT_ATOMS: atom_id res chain seq x y z
N HIS A 1 4.73 3.07 -14.27
CA HIS A 1 4.29 4.03 -13.23
C HIS A 1 4.68 5.45 -13.62
N ASP A 2 5.96 5.70 -13.92
CA ASP A 2 6.48 7.03 -14.24
C ASP A 2 5.72 7.72 -15.38
N ASP A 3 5.41 7.01 -16.48
CA ASP A 3 4.63 7.57 -17.59
C ASP A 3 3.22 8.00 -17.15
N ALA A 4 2.58 7.23 -16.27
CA ALA A 4 1.26 7.57 -15.73
C ALA A 4 1.32 8.81 -14.84
N VAL A 5 2.35 8.92 -13.98
CA VAL A 5 2.59 10.11 -13.15
C VAL A 5 2.83 11.34 -14.02
N GLN A 6 3.64 11.22 -15.07
CA GLN A 6 3.89 12.32 -16.02
C GLN A 6 2.62 12.73 -16.77
N ALA A 7 1.73 11.78 -17.05
CA ALA A 7 0.40 12.05 -17.62
C ALA A 7 -0.61 12.61 -16.59
N GLY A 8 -0.25 12.67 -15.30
CA GLY A 8 -1.15 13.10 -14.23
C GLY A 8 -2.21 12.06 -13.87
N VAL A 9 -1.89 10.77 -13.98
CA VAL A 9 -2.77 9.64 -13.63
C VAL A 9 -2.26 8.94 -12.39
N LEU A 10 -3.14 8.79 -11.39
CA LEU A 10 -2.92 7.95 -10.22
C LEU A 10 -3.50 6.55 -10.45
N HIS A 11 -2.82 5.51 -9.98
CA HIS A 11 -3.32 4.14 -10.10
C HIS A 11 -4.39 3.83 -9.04
N ARG A 12 -4.12 4.19 -7.78
CA ARG A 12 -5.03 4.06 -6.63
C ARG A 12 -5.34 2.65 -6.14
N ASP A 13 -4.71 1.63 -6.73
CA ASP A 13 -4.92 0.22 -6.38
C ASP A 13 -3.66 -0.62 -6.60
N ILE A 14 -2.53 -0.14 -6.10
CA ILE A 14 -1.28 -0.90 -6.15
C ILE A 14 -1.36 -2.06 -5.16
N SER A 15 -1.23 -3.27 -5.68
CA SER A 15 -1.20 -4.51 -4.89
C SER A 15 -0.29 -5.54 -5.55
N ALA A 16 0.15 -6.55 -4.81
CA ALA A 16 0.97 -7.63 -5.39
C ALA A 16 0.25 -8.35 -6.56
N GLY A 17 -1.08 -8.42 -6.52
CA GLY A 17 -1.89 -9.01 -7.60
C GLY A 17 -1.97 -8.16 -8.87
N ASN A 18 -1.73 -6.85 -8.76
CA ASN A 18 -1.83 -5.90 -9.87
C ASN A 18 -0.47 -5.59 -10.51
N ILE A 19 0.56 -6.36 -10.17
CA ILE A 19 1.92 -6.23 -10.74
C ILE A 19 2.31 -7.55 -11.41
N PHE A 20 2.43 -7.52 -12.72
CA PHE A 20 2.97 -8.64 -13.49
C PHE A 20 4.46 -8.44 -13.73
N ILE A 21 5.23 -9.52 -13.66
CA ILE A 21 6.65 -9.52 -14.03
C ILE A 21 6.78 -10.16 -15.41
N VAL A 22 7.19 -9.37 -16.40
CA VAL A 22 7.44 -9.82 -17.77
C VAL A 22 8.83 -9.38 -18.18
N ASP A 23 9.68 -10.34 -18.57
CA ASP A 23 11.08 -10.09 -18.96
C ASP A 23 11.88 -9.26 -17.94
N GLY A 24 11.67 -9.55 -16.65
CA GLY A 24 12.33 -8.85 -15.54
C GLY A 24 11.79 -7.44 -15.26
N LYS A 25 10.69 -7.03 -15.90
CA LYS A 25 10.06 -5.72 -15.71
C LYS A 25 8.68 -5.85 -15.06
N GLY A 26 8.39 -4.95 -14.13
CA GLY A 26 7.06 -4.81 -13.53
C GLY A 26 6.10 -4.07 -14.47
N ILE A 27 4.94 -4.67 -14.72
CA ILE A 27 3.83 -4.10 -15.49
C ILE A 27 2.64 -3.94 -14.55
N LEU A 28 2.10 -2.72 -14.47
CA LEU A 28 0.89 -2.42 -13.72
C LEU A 28 -0.36 -2.73 -14.55
N ILE A 29 -1.29 -3.45 -13.94
CA ILE A 29 -2.60 -3.79 -14.51
C ILE A 29 -3.71 -3.30 -13.57
N ASP A 30 -4.97 -3.48 -13.97
CA ASP A 30 -6.13 -3.10 -13.15
C ASP A 30 -6.22 -1.59 -12.85
N TRP A 31 -6.38 -0.81 -13.92
CA TRP A 31 -6.48 0.65 -13.87
C TRP A 31 -7.92 1.16 -13.63
N ASP A 32 -8.86 0.27 -13.26
CA ASP A 32 -10.29 0.61 -13.13
C ASP A 32 -10.56 1.63 -12.01
N LEU A 33 -9.67 1.71 -11.01
CA LEU A 33 -9.73 2.68 -9.91
C LEU A 33 -8.92 3.95 -10.14
N SER A 34 -8.26 4.07 -11.30
CA SER A 34 -7.37 5.18 -11.63
C SER A 34 -8.08 6.53 -11.67
N LYS A 35 -7.32 7.60 -11.46
CA LYS A 35 -7.85 8.98 -11.48
C LYS A 35 -6.87 9.95 -12.12
N TRP A 36 -7.39 10.78 -13.03
CA TRP A 36 -6.69 11.93 -13.57
C TRP A 36 -6.67 13.07 -12.55
N LEU A 37 -5.50 13.60 -12.22
CA LEU A 37 -5.32 14.75 -11.32
C LEU A 37 -5.95 16.04 -11.90
N ASN A 38 -6.04 16.11 -13.23
CA ASN A 38 -6.36 17.33 -13.99
C ASN A 38 -7.87 17.49 -14.25
N ASN A 39 -8.68 16.45 -14.03
CA ASN A 39 -10.13 16.47 -14.22
C ASN A 39 -10.83 16.73 -12.87
N SER A 40 -10.73 17.96 -12.38
CA SER A 40 -11.37 18.44 -11.14
C SER A 40 -12.85 18.77 -11.28
N SER A 41 -13.49 18.43 -12.41
CA SER A 41 -14.88 18.77 -12.74
C SER A 41 -15.93 17.81 -12.16
N ALA A 42 -15.51 16.73 -11.49
CA ALA A 42 -16.39 15.90 -10.67
C ALA A 42 -16.08 16.16 -9.18
N PRO A 43 -17.09 16.38 -8.31
CA PRO A 43 -16.85 16.47 -6.87
C PRO A 43 -16.10 15.21 -6.40
N ASP A 44 -15.03 15.41 -5.62
CA ASP A 44 -14.22 14.33 -5.02
C ASP A 44 -15.03 13.31 -4.21
N GLU A 45 -16.29 13.64 -3.91
CA GLU A 45 -17.24 12.85 -3.13
C GLU A 45 -17.91 11.71 -3.92
N VAL A 46 -18.01 11.77 -5.25
CA VAL A 46 -19.01 10.94 -5.96
C VAL A 46 -18.57 9.48 -6.17
N ARG A 47 -17.27 9.16 -6.15
CA ARG A 47 -16.78 7.77 -6.31
C ARG A 47 -15.43 7.55 -5.62
N GLN A 48 -15.37 7.68 -4.30
CA GLN A 48 -14.50 6.74 -3.57
C GLN A 48 -15.28 5.44 -3.60
N PRO A 49 -14.92 4.42 -4.42
CA PRO A 49 -15.55 3.13 -4.27
C PRO A 49 -15.45 2.75 -2.80
N THR A 50 -16.48 2.08 -2.27
CA THR A 50 -16.37 1.35 -1.02
C THR A 50 -14.96 0.78 -0.93
N ARG A 51 -14.20 1.06 0.13
CA ARG A 51 -12.82 0.58 0.33
C ARG A 51 -12.81 -0.94 0.56
N THR A 52 -13.38 -1.67 -0.37
CA THR A 52 -13.34 -3.10 -0.56
C THR A 52 -12.12 -3.36 -1.42
N GLY A 53 -10.98 -3.57 -0.76
CA GLY A 53 -9.67 -3.68 -1.39
C GLY A 53 -8.56 -3.70 -0.33
N THR A 54 -7.43 -4.29 -0.70
CA THR A 54 -6.34 -4.79 0.15
C THR A 54 -5.68 -3.74 1.05
N TRP A 55 -6.10 -3.64 2.31
CA TRP A 55 -5.55 -2.72 3.33
C TRP A 55 -4.04 -2.92 3.56
N GLN A 56 -3.56 -4.13 3.32
CA GLN A 56 -2.14 -4.50 3.39
C GLN A 56 -1.23 -3.53 2.63
N PHE A 57 -1.65 -3.08 1.45
CA PHE A 57 -0.84 -2.22 0.60
C PHE A 57 -1.25 -0.75 0.66
N MET A 58 -2.39 -0.43 1.26
CA MET A 58 -2.86 0.96 1.37
C MET A 58 -1.91 1.80 2.25
N SER A 59 -1.72 3.06 1.87
CA SER A 59 -0.88 4.00 2.62
C SER A 59 -1.44 4.32 4.02
N ALA A 60 -0.56 4.70 4.95
CA ALA A 60 -0.89 5.11 6.30
C ALA A 60 -1.90 6.26 6.33
N ALA A 61 -1.73 7.25 5.43
CA ALA A 61 -2.61 8.40 5.35
C ALA A 61 -4.04 7.99 4.97
N LEU A 62 -4.18 7.10 3.98
CA LEU A 62 -5.47 6.60 3.53
C LEU A 62 -6.10 5.66 4.56
N VAL A 63 -5.31 4.78 5.19
CA VAL A 63 -5.77 3.87 6.26
C VAL A 63 -6.29 4.65 7.47
N TRP A 64 -5.64 5.75 7.83
CA TRP A 64 -6.01 6.61 8.96
C TRP A 64 -7.24 7.47 8.67
N ASN A 65 -7.27 8.14 7.52
CA ASN A 65 -8.31 9.10 7.16
C ASN A 65 -9.05 8.68 5.90
N LYS A 66 -10.33 8.34 6.06
CA LYS A 66 -11.21 7.95 4.94
C LYS A 66 -11.46 9.03 3.91
N SER A 67 -11.29 10.30 4.30
CA SER A 67 -11.50 11.45 3.44
C SER A 67 -10.19 12.01 2.89
N ALA A 68 -9.04 11.39 3.18
CA ALA A 68 -7.77 11.83 2.62
C ALA A 68 -7.78 11.67 1.09
N PRO A 69 -7.31 12.69 0.34
CA PRO A 69 -7.12 12.54 -1.09
C PRO A 69 -6.01 11.52 -1.35
N HIS A 70 -6.23 10.64 -2.33
CA HIS A 70 -5.18 9.77 -2.83
C HIS A 70 -4.22 10.62 -3.68
N THR A 71 -2.92 10.49 -3.44
CA THR A 71 -1.84 11.21 -4.11
C THR A 71 -0.82 10.24 -4.69
N PHE A 72 0.11 10.71 -5.51
CA PHE A 72 1.20 9.87 -6.02
C PHE A 72 2.08 9.29 -4.90
N VAL A 73 2.17 9.96 -3.75
CA VAL A 73 2.93 9.49 -2.59
C VAL A 73 2.29 8.22 -2.01
N ASP A 74 0.96 8.13 -2.06
CA ASP A 74 0.22 6.96 -1.58
C ASP A 74 0.44 5.74 -2.50
N ASP A 75 0.49 5.94 -3.82
CA ASP A 75 0.89 4.89 -4.77
C ASP A 75 2.34 4.42 -4.48
N LEU A 76 3.28 5.33 -4.21
CA LEU A 76 4.67 4.99 -3.85
C LEU A 76 4.77 4.21 -2.54
N GLU A 77 4.04 4.62 -1.51
CA GLU A 77 3.97 3.91 -0.24
C GLU A 77 3.36 2.51 -0.41
N SER A 78 2.41 2.36 -1.34
CA SER A 78 1.85 1.07 -1.68
C SER A 78 2.87 0.13 -2.32
N PHE A 79 3.74 0.61 -3.22
CA PHE A 79 4.86 -0.19 -3.73
C PHE A 79 5.81 -0.63 -2.63
N PHE A 80 6.12 0.25 -1.68
CA PHE A 80 6.93 -0.10 -0.52
C PHE A 80 6.30 -1.27 0.23
N TYR A 81 5.00 -1.21 0.53
CA TYR A 81 4.31 -2.31 1.22
C TYR A 81 4.26 -3.60 0.41
N VAL A 82 4.10 -3.55 -0.91
CA VAL A 82 4.16 -4.74 -1.76
C VAL A 82 5.54 -5.41 -1.68
N ILE A 83 6.61 -4.64 -1.88
CA ILE A 83 7.98 -5.16 -1.81
C ILE A 83 8.26 -5.71 -0.41
N PHE A 84 7.91 -4.94 0.62
CA PHE A 84 8.18 -5.33 2.00
C PHE A 84 7.43 -6.60 2.40
N TRP A 85 6.15 -6.72 2.02
CA TRP A 85 5.35 -7.93 2.24
C TRP A 85 5.95 -9.13 1.51
N LEU A 86 6.37 -8.96 0.24
CA LEU A 86 7.01 -10.03 -0.52
C LEU A 86 8.32 -10.49 0.13
N SER A 87 9.15 -9.56 0.60
CA SER A 87 10.39 -9.88 1.31
C SER A 87 10.12 -10.68 2.58
N LEU A 88 9.14 -10.27 3.40
CA LEU A 88 8.81 -10.97 4.64
C LEU A 88 8.21 -12.37 4.42
N MET A 89 7.40 -12.53 3.37
CA MET A 89 6.66 -13.77 3.12
C MET A 89 7.44 -14.81 2.31
N TYR A 90 8.31 -14.35 1.40
CA TYR A 90 8.93 -15.22 0.40
C TYR A 90 10.45 -15.18 0.39
N SER A 91 11.09 -14.34 1.21
CA SER A 91 12.54 -14.39 1.44
C SER A 91 12.84 -14.95 2.83
N PRO A 92 13.82 -15.84 2.97
CA PRO A 92 14.32 -16.22 4.28
C PRO A 92 14.77 -15.00 5.08
N ASN A 93 14.28 -14.88 6.31
CA ASN A 93 14.53 -13.71 7.15
C ASN A 93 14.50 -14.03 8.65
N SER A 94 15.13 -13.16 9.46
CA SER A 94 15.36 -13.39 10.89
C SER A 94 14.10 -13.25 11.76
N MET A 95 12.95 -12.91 11.16
CA MET A 95 11.71 -12.68 11.89
C MET A 95 11.13 -14.01 12.39
N SER A 96 10.74 -14.03 13.67
CA SER A 96 9.99 -15.16 14.18
C SER A 96 8.59 -15.21 13.56
N PRO A 97 7.96 -16.40 13.42
CA PRO A 97 6.58 -16.49 12.94
C PRO A 97 5.58 -15.70 13.78
N ALA A 98 5.83 -15.56 15.09
CA ALA A 98 5.00 -14.78 16.00
C ALA A 98 5.11 -13.27 15.72
N ASP A 99 6.33 -12.77 15.51
CA ASP A 99 6.56 -11.35 15.18
C ASP A 99 6.00 -11.01 13.81
N LEU A 100 6.16 -11.91 12.82
CA LEU A 100 5.57 -11.74 11.50
C LEU A 100 4.05 -11.68 11.57
N THR A 101 3.42 -12.60 12.32
CA THR A 101 1.96 -12.61 12.52
C THR A 101 1.49 -11.33 13.21
N SER A 102 2.20 -10.90 14.25
CA SER A 102 1.91 -9.66 14.96
C SER A 102 2.01 -8.45 14.03
N PHE A 103 3.08 -8.37 13.24
CA PHE A 103 3.28 -7.30 12.26
C PHE A 103 2.18 -7.26 11.21
N MET A 104 1.81 -8.42 10.66
CA MET A 104 0.70 -8.53 9.71
C MET A 104 -0.61 -8.00 10.33
N GLN A 105 -0.94 -8.40 11.56
CA GLN A 105 -2.21 -8.04 12.20
C GLN A 105 -2.26 -6.62 12.78
N THR A 106 -1.11 -5.98 12.99
CA THR A 106 -1.05 -4.64 13.61
C THR A 106 -0.72 -3.54 12.63
N VAL A 107 0.05 -3.84 11.57
CA VAL A 107 0.56 -2.85 10.62
C VAL A 107 -0.03 -3.05 9.23
N LEU A 108 0.09 -4.23 8.62
CA LEU A 108 -0.35 -4.40 7.24
C LEU A 108 -1.86 -4.60 7.15
N ASP A 109 -2.43 -5.50 7.94
CA ASP A 109 -3.84 -5.90 7.90
C ASP A 109 -4.55 -5.74 9.26
N PRO A 110 -4.60 -4.51 9.81
CA PRO A 110 -5.23 -4.27 11.09
C PRO A 110 -6.75 -4.46 11.05
N GLN A 111 -7.31 -4.90 12.18
CA GLN A 111 -8.77 -4.93 12.33
C GLN A 111 -9.35 -3.53 12.12
N GLN A 112 -10.36 -3.46 11.26
CA GLN A 112 -11.01 -2.20 10.93
C GLN A 112 -11.89 -1.71 12.08
N TYR A 113 -11.82 -0.42 12.36
CA TYR A 113 -12.71 0.25 13.30
C TYR A 113 -13.27 1.51 12.66
N LYS A 114 -14.61 1.61 12.55
CA LYS A 114 -15.31 2.75 11.93
C LYS A 114 -14.82 3.11 10.51
N GLY A 115 -14.36 2.12 9.76
CA GLY A 115 -13.85 2.28 8.39
C GLY A 115 -12.44 2.86 8.30
N THR A 116 -11.65 2.76 9.37
CA THR A 116 -10.20 3.04 9.40
C THR A 116 -9.45 1.81 9.91
N GLY A 117 -8.15 1.73 9.61
CA GLY A 117 -7.26 0.65 10.06
C GLY A 117 -6.33 1.10 11.19
N GLY A 118 -6.66 2.22 11.84
CA GLY A 118 -5.87 2.78 12.93
C GLY A 118 -4.55 3.40 12.48
N SER A 119 -3.61 3.53 13.43
CA SER A 119 -2.33 4.24 13.27
C SER A 119 -1.14 3.32 12.99
N GLY A 120 -1.32 2.00 12.98
CA GLY A 120 -0.21 1.03 12.96
C GLY A 120 0.85 1.30 11.87
N LYS A 121 0.41 1.63 10.65
CA LYS A 121 1.29 2.05 9.55
C LYS A 121 2.05 3.35 9.83
N ALA A 122 1.38 4.36 10.36
CA ALA A 122 1.99 5.64 10.70
C ALA A 122 2.98 5.49 11.86
N ASP A 123 2.65 4.66 12.85
CA ASP A 123 3.51 4.38 14.00
C ASP A 123 4.73 3.55 13.58
N PHE A 124 4.56 2.60 12.65
CA PHE A 124 5.67 1.87 12.02
C PHE A 124 6.68 2.80 11.35
N PHE A 125 6.23 3.79 10.55
CA PHE A 125 7.16 4.73 9.91
C PHE A 125 7.94 5.61 10.90
N LYS A 126 7.33 5.94 12.04
CA LYS A 126 7.95 6.73 13.10
C LYS A 126 8.93 5.91 13.94
N GLY A 127 8.51 4.73 14.38
CA GLY A 127 9.23 3.92 15.36
C GLY A 127 10.25 2.98 14.73
N ARG A 128 9.92 2.35 13.59
CA ARG A 128 10.76 1.40 12.83
C ARG A 128 11.37 0.26 13.64
N SER A 129 10.97 0.05 14.89
CA SER A 129 11.59 -0.88 15.84
C SER A 129 11.59 -2.33 15.35
N MET A 130 10.61 -2.72 14.53
CA MET A 130 10.54 -4.04 13.91
C MET A 130 11.66 -4.28 12.87
N LEU A 131 12.23 -3.21 12.29
CA LEU A 131 13.36 -3.31 11.36
C LEU A 131 14.69 -3.52 12.11
N ASP A 132 14.75 -3.28 13.42
CA ASP A 132 15.97 -3.41 14.20
C ASP A 132 16.38 -4.88 14.30
N GLY A 133 17.45 -5.25 13.60
CA GLY A 133 17.94 -6.63 13.55
C GLY A 133 17.21 -7.53 12.56
N LEU A 134 16.29 -6.99 11.75
CA LEU A 134 15.72 -7.71 10.62
C LEU A 134 16.81 -7.93 9.56
N ALA A 135 17.13 -9.19 9.29
CA ALA A 135 18.11 -9.61 8.30
C ALA A 135 17.45 -10.55 7.30
N PHE A 136 17.85 -10.42 6.04
CA PHE A 136 17.48 -11.31 4.94
C PHE A 136 18.72 -12.08 4.49
N TRP A 137 18.56 -13.31 4.03
CA TRP A 137 19.66 -14.12 3.50
C TRP A 137 19.26 -14.90 2.25
N ASP A 138 20.28 -15.25 1.46
CA ASP A 138 20.19 -15.99 0.20
C ASP A 138 20.06 -17.51 0.42
#